data_AF-A0A924RX41-F1
#
_entry.id   AF-A0A924RX41-F1
#
_cell.length_a   1.000
_cell.length_b   1.000
_cell.length_c   1.000
_cell.angle_alpha   90.00
_cell.angle_beta   90.00
_cell.angle_gamma   90.00
#
_symmetry.space_group_name_H-M   'P 1'
#
loop_
_entity.id
_entity.type
_entity.pdbx_description
1 polymer ?
#
loop_
_entity_poly.entity_id
_entity_poly.type
_entity_poly.pdbx_seq_one_letter_code
_entity_poly.pdbx_strand_id
1 'polypeptide(L)' 'MNRLKFIVLVAFLAVSTSSFAQFGKLLDKAKAVASGNTTSLNPSDIATALKQALEQGTSKSADLLSKENGFFGNDAVKI' A
#
# COMPACT_ATOMS: atom_id res chain seq x y z
N MET A 1 14.16 19.72 53.37
CA MET A 1 14.44 19.56 51.92
C MET A 1 14.49 18.10 51.43
N ASN A 2 14.54 17.07 52.29
CA ASN A 2 14.77 15.69 51.85
C ASN A 2 13.50 14.94 51.41
N ARG A 3 12.33 15.29 51.96
CA ARG A 3 11.05 14.63 51.59
C ARG A 3 10.49 15.10 50.24
N LEU A 4 10.73 16.35 49.88
CA LEU A 4 10.33 16.90 48.57
C LEU A 4 11.11 16.23 47.42
N LYS A 5 12.42 16.02 47.60
CA LYS A 5 13.27 15.28 46.64
C LYS A 5 12.82 13.83 46.46
N PHE A 6 12.40 13.17 47.55
CA PHE A 6 11.88 11.80 47.51
C PHE A 6 10.56 11.71 46.74
N ILE A 7 9.66 12.68 46.93
CA ILE A 7 8.38 12.74 46.19
C ILE A 7 8.61 12.96 44.69
N VAL A 8 9.55 13.85 44.32
CA VAL A 8 9.91 14.11 42.92
C VAL A 8 10.51 12.87 42.24
N LEU A 9 11.35 12.12 42.96
CA LEU A 9 11.94 10.87 42.45
C LEU A 9 10.88 9.79 42.17
N VAL A 10 9.91 9.63 43.07
CA VAL A 10 8.81 8.65 42.91
C VAL A 10 7.87 9.06 41.77
N ALA A 11 7.59 10.35 41.62
CA ALA A 11 6.78 10.87 40.52
C ALA A 11 7.45 10.65 39.14
N PHE A 12 8.77 10.76 39.06
CA PHE A 12 9.52 10.51 37.83
C PHE A 12 9.51 9.02 37.43
N LEU A 13 9.56 8.11 38.40
CA LEU A 13 9.54 6.66 38.14
C LEU A 13 8.16 6.14 37.69
N ALA A 14 7.08 6.82 38.09
CA ALA A 14 5.71 6.44 37.73
C ALA A 14 5.33 6.71 36.26
N VAL A 15 6.11 7.52 35.53
CA VAL A 15 5.84 7.88 34.12
C VAL A 15 6.36 6.84 33.10
N SER A 16 7.18 5.88 33.53
CA SER A 16 7.95 5.00 32.64
C SER A 16 7.21 3.75 32.12
N THR A 17 5.93 3.56 32.41
CA THR A 17 5.22 2.27 32.16
C THR A 17 4.50 2.17 30.81
N SER A 18 4.53 3.18 29.95
CA SER A 18 3.72 3.22 28.71
C SER A 18 4.40 2.65 27.45
N SER A 19 5.67 2.22 27.51
CA SER A 19 6.44 1.82 26.32
C SER A 19 6.16 0.40 25.78
N PHE A 20 5.55 -0.50 26.57
CA PHE A 20 5.38 -1.91 26.17
C PHE A 20 4.20 -2.18 25.21
N ALA A 21 3.26 -1.23 25.06
CA ALA A 21 2.08 -1.41 24.21
C ALA A 21 2.39 -1.36 22.70
N GLN A 22 3.50 -0.72 22.30
CA GLN A 22 3.88 -0.59 20.89
C GLN A 22 4.49 -1.89 20.33
N PHE A 23 5.14 -2.68 21.18
CA PHE A 23 5.76 -3.94 20.79
C PHE A 23 4.71 -5.01 20.40
N GLY A 24 3.59 -5.09 21.12
CA GLY A 24 2.49 -5.99 20.78
C GLY A 24 1.91 -5.74 19.38
N LYS A 25 1.73 -4.46 19.00
CA LYS A 25 1.23 -4.08 17.67
C LYS A 25 2.18 -4.44 16.53
N LEU A 26 3.49 -4.38 16.77
CA LEU A 26 4.50 -4.81 15.80
C LEU A 26 4.48 -6.33 15.62
N LEU A 27 4.27 -7.07 16.72
CA LEU A 27 4.21 -8.52 16.71
C LEU A 27 2.92 -9.04 16.03
N ASP A 28 1.78 -8.37 16.24
CA ASP A 28 0.54 -8.65 15.50
C ASP A 28 0.68 -8.36 13.99
N LYS A 29 1.34 -7.25 13.61
CA LYS A 29 1.64 -6.97 12.20
C LYS A 29 2.57 -8.01 11.59
N ALA A 30 3.60 -8.43 12.32
CA ALA A 30 4.52 -9.47 11.86
C ALA A 30 3.80 -10.81 11.67
N LYS A 31 2.89 -11.17 12.60
CA LYS A 31 2.04 -12.36 12.46
C LYS A 31 1.10 -12.27 11.27
N ALA A 32 0.47 -11.13 11.02
CA ALA A 32 -0.43 -10.94 9.88
C ALA A 32 0.29 -11.07 8.51
N VAL A 33 1.55 -10.62 8.44
CA VAL A 33 2.41 -10.79 7.25
C VAL A 33 2.87 -12.24 7.11
N ALA A 34 3.27 -12.89 8.22
CA ALA A 34 3.70 -14.28 8.22
C ALA A 34 2.55 -15.28 7.98
N SER A 35 1.31 -14.93 8.37
CA SER A 35 0.12 -15.76 8.17
C SER A 35 -0.42 -15.73 6.74
N GLY A 36 0.30 -15.11 5.80
CA GLY A 36 0.06 -15.32 4.38
C GLY A 36 -1.32 -14.84 3.90
N ASN A 37 -1.87 -13.76 4.48
CA ASN A 37 -3.04 -13.09 3.90
C ASN A 37 -2.68 -12.31 2.61
N THR A 38 -1.64 -12.74 1.90
CA THR A 38 -1.48 -12.40 0.50
C THR A 38 -2.60 -13.12 -0.23
N THR A 39 -3.60 -12.38 -0.69
CA THR A 39 -4.50 -12.85 -1.74
C THR A 39 -3.64 -13.46 -2.83
N SER A 40 -3.52 -14.78 -2.81
CA SER A 40 -2.67 -15.53 -3.74
C SER A 40 -3.38 -15.46 -5.07
N LEU A 41 -3.06 -14.43 -5.85
CA LEU A 41 -3.50 -14.32 -7.22
C LEU A 41 -2.91 -15.52 -7.95
N ASN A 42 -3.76 -16.42 -8.44
CA ASN A 42 -3.27 -17.57 -9.18
C ASN A 42 -2.55 -17.05 -10.42
N PRO A 43 -1.38 -17.59 -10.79
CA PRO A 43 -0.64 -17.16 -11.97
C PRO A 43 -1.49 -17.16 -13.26
N SER A 44 -2.48 -18.06 -13.35
CA SER A 44 -3.46 -18.11 -14.44
C SER A 44 -4.37 -16.87 -14.50
N ASP A 45 -4.82 -16.36 -13.35
CA ASP A 45 -5.67 -15.17 -13.27
C ASP A 45 -4.88 -13.94 -13.70
N ILE A 46 -3.60 -13.87 -13.31
CA ILE A 46 -2.67 -12.80 -13.72
C ILE A 46 -2.49 -12.82 -15.24
N ALA A 47 -2.20 -13.98 -15.83
CA ALA A 47 -2.03 -14.11 -17.27
C ALA A 47 -3.31 -13.73 -18.05
N THR A 48 -4.48 -14.13 -17.54
CA THR A 48 -5.78 -13.81 -18.14
C THR A 48 -6.07 -12.32 -18.04
N ALA A 49 -5.84 -11.70 -16.88
CA ALA A 49 -6.02 -10.26 -16.68
C ALA A 49 -5.09 -9.44 -17.58
N LEU A 50 -3.83 -9.85 -17.75
CA LEU A 50 -2.88 -9.20 -18.65
C LEU A 50 -3.33 -9.27 -20.12
N LYS A 51 -3.81 -10.45 -20.56
CA LYS A 51 -4.37 -10.61 -21.92
C LYS A 51 -5.57 -9.71 -22.14
N GLN A 52 -6.52 -9.72 -21.21
CA GLN A 52 -7.71 -8.89 -21.29
C GLN A 52 -7.36 -7.39 -21.29
N ALA A 53 -6.41 -6.96 -20.47
CA ALA A 53 -5.94 -5.57 -20.45
C ALA A 53 -5.29 -5.17 -21.79
N LEU A 54 -4.52 -6.06 -22.41
CA LEU A 54 -3.90 -5.83 -23.71
C LEU A 54 -4.95 -5.73 -24.83
N GLU A 55 -5.92 -6.63 -24.85
CA GLU A 55 -7.03 -6.61 -25.82
C GLU A 55 -7.84 -5.32 -25.70
N GLN A 56 -8.24 -4.96 -24.48
CA GLN A 56 -8.97 -3.72 -24.22
C GLN A 56 -8.15 -2.47 -24.57
N GLY A 57 -6.86 -2.46 -24.24
CA GLY A 57 -5.96 -1.36 -24.54
C GLY A 57 -5.80 -1.14 -26.05
N THR A 58 -5.65 -2.23 -26.80
CA THR A 58 -5.52 -2.17 -28.27
C THR A 58 -6.83 -1.72 -28.91
N SER A 59 -7.97 -2.28 -28.50
CA SER A 59 -9.28 -1.86 -29.01
C SER A 59 -9.55 -0.38 -28.74
N LYS A 60 -9.33 0.07 -27.49
CA LYS A 60 -9.51 1.49 -27.15
C LYS A 60 -8.58 2.40 -27.94
N SER A 61 -7.34 1.98 -28.16
CA SER A 61 -6.37 2.75 -28.95
C SER A 61 -6.85 2.87 -30.39
N ALA A 62 -7.29 1.77 -31.01
CA ALA A 62 -7.85 1.77 -32.35
C ALA A 62 -9.10 2.66 -32.45
N ASP A 63 -10.02 2.58 -31.47
CA ASP A 63 -11.22 3.40 -31.42
C ASP A 63 -10.89 4.89 -31.33
N LEU A 64 -9.92 5.27 -30.49
CA LEU A 64 -9.50 6.66 -30.35
C LEU A 64 -8.87 7.20 -31.62
N LEU A 65 -8.04 6.40 -32.30
CA LEU A 65 -7.42 6.79 -33.56
C LEU A 65 -8.43 6.84 -34.72
N SER A 66 -9.46 6.00 -34.68
CA SER A 66 -10.50 5.91 -35.72
C SER A 66 -11.57 6.99 -35.62
N LYS A 67 -11.61 7.76 -34.52
CA LYS A 67 -12.49 8.93 -34.41
C LYS A 67 -12.11 9.99 -35.45
N GLU A 68 -13.07 10.85 -35.79
CA GLU A 68 -12.82 12.00 -36.65
C GLU A 68 -11.69 12.86 -36.07
N ASN A 69 -10.64 13.09 -36.88
CA ASN A 69 -9.37 13.69 -36.45
C ASN A 69 -8.61 12.98 -35.31
N GLY A 70 -8.92 11.72 -34.98
CA GLY A 70 -8.26 10.98 -33.90
C GLY A 70 -6.77 10.71 -34.16
N PHE A 71 -6.44 10.18 -35.34
CA PHE A 71 -5.05 10.01 -35.78
C PHE A 71 -4.38 11.34 -36.12
N PHE A 72 -5.02 12.17 -36.96
CA PHE A 72 -4.42 13.41 -37.46
C PHE A 72 -4.31 14.54 -36.42
N GLY A 73 -5.15 14.51 -35.39
CA GLY A 73 -5.12 15.43 -34.26
C GLY A 73 -4.19 14.98 -33.13
N ASN A 74 -3.59 13.80 -33.21
CA ASN A 74 -2.69 13.28 -32.19
C ASN A 74 -1.23 13.33 -32.68
N ASP A 75 -0.54 14.42 -32.34
CA ASP A 75 0.86 14.68 -32.74
C ASP A 75 1.86 13.63 -32.22
N ALA A 76 1.47 12.81 -31.24
CA ALA A 76 2.32 11.74 -30.72
C ALA A 76 2.34 10.48 -31.63
N VAL A 77 1.34 10.29 -32.48
CA VAL A 77 1.21 9.10 -33.35
C VAL A 77 1.13 9.43 -34.84
N LYS A 78 0.86 10.70 -35.17
CA LYS A 78 0.91 11.22 -36.54
C LYS A 78 2.38 11.30 -36.99
N ILE A 79 2.69 10.61 -38.09
CA ILE A 79 3.97 10.64 -38.81
C ILE A 79 3.91 11.57 -40.02
#